data_AF-W9ZX94-F1
#
_entry.id   AF-W9ZX94-F1
#
_cell.length_a   1.000
_cell.length_b   1.000
_cell.length_c   1.000
_cell.angle_alpha   90.00
_cell.angle_beta   90.00
_cell.angle_gamma   90.00
#
_symmetry.space_group_name_H-M   'P 1'
#
loop_
_entity.id
_entity.type
_entity.pdbx_description
1 polymer ?
#
loop_
_entity_poly.entity_id
_entity_poly.type
_entity_poly.pdbx_seq_one_letter_code
_entity_poly.pdbx_strand_id
1 'polypeptide(L)'
;MALSGSYGRGHRRAQPQEGLMPSVYRQVDRWSKHIQGTGDSMYVPGSDLTVDEAMVRFTGRSLETTTIPQKPTPTGYKVWVLRQSGYFVRWLWHVHGRGPCGLVPPPVLETG
;
A
#
# COMPACT_ATOMS: atom_id res chain seq x y z
N MET A 1 48.62 -14.65 7.61
CA MET A 1 47.24 -14.78 8.12
C MET A 1 46.51 -13.49 7.78
N ALA A 2 45.70 -13.49 6.72
CA ALA A 2 44.72 -12.44 6.40
C ALA A 2 43.65 -13.11 5.53
N LEU A 3 42.39 -12.96 5.96
CA LEU A 3 41.26 -13.81 5.59
C LEU A 3 40.71 -13.47 4.20
N SER A 4 40.38 -14.54 3.46
CA SER A 4 39.47 -14.51 2.31
C SER A 4 38.06 -14.12 2.74
N GLY A 5 37.31 -13.46 1.85
CA GLY A 5 35.86 -13.43 1.98
C GLY A 5 35.20 -12.39 1.08
N SER A 6 35.02 -12.72 -0.20
CA SER A 6 34.07 -12.01 -1.05
C SER A 6 32.66 -12.28 -0.55
N TYR A 7 31.88 -11.24 -0.23
CA TYR A 7 30.44 -11.38 -0.08
C TYR A 7 29.73 -10.44 -1.04
N GLY A 8 29.44 -10.98 -2.22
CA GLY A 8 28.26 -10.56 -2.95
C GLY A 8 27.03 -11.23 -2.33
N ARG A 9 26.02 -10.45 -1.96
CA ARG A 9 24.64 -10.90 -1.97
C ARG A 9 23.75 -9.68 -2.14
N GLY A 10 23.40 -9.40 -3.40
CA GLY A 10 22.43 -8.35 -3.71
C GLY A 10 21.15 -8.62 -2.92
N HIS A 11 20.70 -7.61 -2.18
CA HIS A 11 19.30 -7.53 -1.78
C HIS A 11 18.48 -7.53 -3.07
N ARG A 12 17.98 -8.70 -3.46
CA ARG A 12 16.95 -8.80 -4.49
C ARG A 12 15.73 -8.11 -3.88
N ARG A 13 15.61 -6.81 -4.12
CA ARG A 13 14.45 -6.00 -3.75
C ARG A 13 13.24 -6.78 -4.24
N ALA A 14 12.44 -7.33 -3.32
CA ALA A 14 11.21 -8.01 -3.69
C ALA A 14 10.38 -6.95 -4.42
N GLN A 15 10.31 -7.08 -5.74
CA GLN A 15 9.61 -6.12 -6.56
C GLN A 15 8.13 -6.26 -6.21
N PRO A 16 7.41 -5.16 -5.91
CA PRO A 16 5.97 -5.22 -5.70
C PRO A 16 5.38 -5.98 -6.89
N GLN A 17 4.49 -6.94 -6.64
CA GLN A 17 3.93 -7.75 -7.73
C GLN A 17 3.04 -6.87 -8.62
N GLU A 18 3.63 -6.15 -9.56
CA GLU A 18 2.93 -5.27 -10.51
C GLU A 18 1.93 -6.06 -11.37
N GLY A 19 2.16 -7.38 -11.54
CA GLY A 19 1.24 -8.31 -12.18
C GLY A 19 -0.08 -8.57 -11.43
N LEU A 20 -0.17 -8.23 -10.13
CA LEU A 20 -1.38 -8.46 -9.31
C LEU A 20 -2.33 -7.27 -9.25
N MET A 21 -1.94 -6.11 -9.80
CA MET A 21 -2.73 -4.88 -9.69
C MET A 21 -3.79 -4.77 -10.80
N PRO A 22 -5.09 -4.71 -10.44
CA PRO A 22 -6.18 -4.45 -11.38
C PRO A 22 -5.94 -3.24 -12.29
N SER A 23 -6.47 -3.29 -13.51
CA SER A 23 -6.28 -2.25 -14.53
C SER A 23 -6.81 -0.88 -14.07
N VAL A 24 -7.88 -0.84 -13.27
CA VAL A 24 -8.45 0.40 -12.73
C VAL A 24 -7.45 1.13 -11.82
N TYR A 25 -6.69 0.39 -11.00
CA TYR A 25 -5.66 0.98 -10.16
C TYR A 25 -4.42 1.33 -10.98
N ARG A 26 -4.03 0.50 -11.96
CA ARG A 26 -2.87 0.76 -12.83
C ARG A 26 -2.96 2.09 -13.56
N GLN A 27 -4.15 2.46 -14.00
CA GLN A 27 -4.39 3.73 -14.68
C GLN A 27 -4.11 4.95 -13.79
N VAL A 28 -4.33 4.85 -12.48
CA VAL A 28 -4.18 5.97 -11.54
C VAL A 28 -2.97 5.85 -10.62
N ASP A 29 -2.25 4.73 -10.66
CA ASP A 29 -1.16 4.43 -9.73
C ASP A 29 0.00 5.44 -9.81
N ARG A 30 0.33 5.91 -11.02
CA ARG A 30 1.33 6.98 -11.19
C ARG A 30 0.94 8.23 -10.42
N TRP A 31 -0.32 8.65 -10.49
CA TRP A 31 -0.81 9.82 -9.75
C TRP A 31 -0.88 9.54 -8.26
N SER A 32 -1.32 8.35 -7.86
CA SER A 32 -1.35 7.96 -6.45
C SER A 32 0.03 8.01 -5.81
N LYS A 33 1.06 7.44 -6.48
CA LYS A 33 2.44 7.50 -6.02
C LYS A 33 2.97 8.92 -5.97
N HIS A 34 2.61 9.75 -6.96
CA HIS A 34 3.01 11.15 -6.98
C HIS A 34 2.40 11.93 -5.81
N ILE A 35 1.10 11.77 -5.51
CA ILE A 35 0.46 12.45 -4.37
C ILE A 35 1.10 12.00 -3.05
N GLN A 36 1.35 10.70 -2.87
CA GLN A 36 2.04 10.18 -1.67
C GLN A 36 3.45 10.78 -1.53
N GLY A 37 4.22 10.81 -2.62
CA GLY A 37 5.58 11.37 -2.60
C GLY A 37 5.61 12.88 -2.36
N THR A 38 4.69 13.64 -2.96
CA THR A 38 4.54 15.07 -2.68
C THR A 38 4.05 15.32 -1.24
N GLY A 39 3.27 14.40 -0.67
CA GLY A 39 2.83 14.47 0.72
C GLY A 39 3.99 14.50 1.72
N ASP A 40 5.12 13.86 1.40
CA ASP A 40 6.31 13.82 2.26
C ASP A 40 6.90 15.19 2.53
N SER A 41 6.80 16.12 1.57
CA SER A 41 7.29 17.50 1.78
C SER A 41 6.32 18.35 2.61
N MET A 42 5.08 17.89 2.80
CA MET A 42 4.02 18.64 3.47
C MET A 42 3.81 18.20 4.92
N TYR A 43 4.19 16.97 5.27
CA TYR A 43 3.98 16.42 6.61
C TYR A 43 5.03 15.36 6.97
N VAL A 44 5.71 15.57 8.10
CA VAL A 44 6.61 14.58 8.70
C VAL A 44 5.87 13.90 9.85
N PRO A 45 5.50 12.60 9.72
CA PRO A 45 4.81 11.89 10.79
C PRO A 45 5.73 11.62 11.98
N GLY A 46 5.16 11.66 13.19
CA GLY A 46 5.78 11.15 14.41
C GLY A 46 5.72 9.63 14.52
N SER A 47 6.07 9.08 15.68
CA SER A 47 6.13 7.63 15.93
C SER A 47 4.76 6.94 15.97
N ASP A 48 3.70 7.67 16.33
CA ASP A 48 2.40 7.07 16.63
C ASP A 48 1.49 7.12 15.40
N LEU A 49 1.59 6.08 14.57
CA LEU A 49 0.84 5.92 13.34
C LEU A 49 -0.29 4.90 13.51
N THR A 50 -1.38 5.10 12.79
CA THR A 50 -2.51 4.15 12.74
C THR A 50 -2.68 3.60 11.33
N VAL A 51 -2.84 2.29 11.23
CA VAL A 51 -3.28 1.61 9.99
C VAL A 51 -4.76 1.32 10.09
N ASP A 52 -5.53 1.73 9.08
CA ASP A 52 -6.98 1.48 9.02
C ASP A 52 -7.47 1.46 7.56
N GLU A 53 -8.75 1.16 7.38
CA GLU A 53 -9.44 1.14 6.10
C GLU A 53 -10.18 2.46 5.85
N ALA A 54 -9.98 3.07 4.68
CA ALA A 54 -10.78 4.19 4.22
C ALA A 54 -11.60 3.83 2.97
N MET A 55 -12.65 4.60 2.71
CA MET A 55 -13.54 4.43 1.56
C MET A 55 -13.48 5.65 0.66
N VAL A 56 -13.23 5.45 -0.63
CA VAL A 56 -13.39 6.45 -1.68
C VAL A 56 -14.70 6.18 -2.39
N ARG A 57 -15.70 7.05 -2.21
CA ARG A 57 -17.05 6.86 -2.77
C ARG A 57 -16.99 6.65 -4.28
N PHE A 58 -17.61 5.57 -4.75
CA PHE A 58 -17.78 5.30 -6.17
C PHE A 58 -18.98 4.38 -6.37
N THR A 59 -19.92 4.77 -7.22
CA THR A 59 -21.18 4.04 -7.47
C THR A 59 -21.30 3.54 -8.91
N GLY A 60 -20.24 3.68 -9.71
CA GLY A 60 -20.18 3.10 -11.05
C GLY A 60 -19.89 1.60 -11.01
N ARG A 61 -19.91 0.96 -12.19
CA ARG A 61 -19.57 -0.46 -12.32
C ARG A 61 -18.06 -0.66 -12.25
N SER A 62 -17.60 -1.38 -11.24
CA SER A 62 -16.20 -1.80 -11.09
C SER A 62 -16.16 -3.10 -10.28
N LEU A 63 -15.26 -4.02 -10.64
CA LEU A 63 -15.08 -5.27 -9.89
C LEU A 63 -14.34 -5.04 -8.56
N GLU A 64 -13.68 -3.89 -8.41
CA GLU A 64 -12.88 -3.58 -7.23
C GLU A 64 -13.62 -2.72 -6.19
N THR A 65 -14.87 -2.36 -6.46
CA THR A 65 -15.71 -1.70 -5.43
C THR A 65 -16.08 -2.68 -4.34
N THR A 66 -16.05 -2.21 -3.10
CA THR A 66 -16.49 -2.94 -1.92
C THR A 66 -17.66 -2.21 -1.28
N THR A 67 -18.62 -2.97 -0.74
CA THR A 67 -19.72 -2.43 0.07
C THR A 67 -19.54 -2.83 1.53
N ILE A 68 -19.42 -1.83 2.41
CA ILE A 68 -19.33 -1.97 3.86
C ILE A 68 -20.51 -1.20 4.48
N PRO A 69 -21.63 -1.88 4.80
CA PRO A 69 -22.89 -1.21 5.17
C PRO A 69 -22.80 -0.22 6.33
N GLN A 70 -21.90 -0.45 7.28
CA GLN A 70 -21.78 0.35 8.50
C GLN A 70 -20.93 1.63 8.33
N LYS A 71 -20.32 1.86 7.15
CA LYS A 71 -19.54 3.08 6.91
C LYS A 71 -20.44 4.21 6.38
N PRO A 72 -20.17 5.49 6.72
CA PRO A 72 -20.91 6.63 6.17
C PRO A 72 -20.92 6.68 4.63
N THR A 73 -19.84 6.19 4.02
CA THR A 73 -19.77 5.88 2.59
C THR A 73 -19.75 4.35 2.44
N PRO A 74 -20.89 3.70 2.22
CA PRO A 74 -20.96 2.25 2.24
C PRO A 74 -20.32 1.62 1.00
N THR A 75 -20.46 2.24 -0.18
CA THR A 75 -19.97 1.66 -1.45
C THR A 75 -18.92 2.55 -2.09
N GLY A 76 -17.81 1.93 -2.48
CA GLY A 76 -16.71 2.60 -3.18
C GLY A 76 -15.45 1.76 -3.22
N TYR A 77 -14.33 2.40 -3.57
CA TYR A 77 -13.02 1.76 -3.47
C TYR A 77 -12.57 1.76 -2.02
N LYS A 78 -12.30 0.57 -1.48
CA LYS A 78 -11.62 0.42 -0.20
C LYS A 78 -10.12 0.68 -0.42
N VAL A 79 -9.49 1.38 0.51
CA VAL A 79 -8.04 1.59 0.55
C VAL A 79 -7.53 1.33 1.96
N TRP A 80 -6.32 0.82 2.06
CA TRP A 80 -5.59 0.67 3.31
C TRP A 80 -4.75 1.91 3.53
N VAL A 81 -4.88 2.57 4.67
CA VAL A 81 -4.28 3.87 4.92
C VAL A 81 -3.40 3.82 6.15
N LEU A 82 -2.19 4.37 6.03
CA LEU A 82 -1.34 4.75 7.15
C LEU A 82 -1.59 6.23 7.43
N ARG A 83 -2.11 6.55 8.62
CA ARG A 83 -2.52 7.91 9.00
C ARG A 83 -2.04 8.34 10.37
N GLN A 84 -1.89 9.64 10.55
CA GLN A 84 -1.67 10.29 11.85
C GLN A 84 -2.39 11.63 11.88
N SER A 85 -3.10 11.91 12.96
CA SER A 85 -3.78 13.21 13.20
C SER A 85 -4.62 13.72 12.02
N GLY A 86 -5.31 12.82 11.31
CA GLY A 86 -6.12 13.16 10.14
C GLY A 86 -5.37 13.20 8.81
N TYR A 87 -4.03 13.21 8.82
CA TYR A 87 -3.20 13.19 7.62
C TYR A 87 -2.99 11.76 7.11
N PHE A 88 -3.12 11.56 5.79
CA PHE A 88 -2.89 10.26 5.15
C PHE A 88 -1.45 10.23 4.62
N VAL A 89 -0.58 9.53 5.35
CA VAL A 89 0.86 9.45 5.05
C VAL A 89 1.10 8.53 3.85
N ARG A 90 0.49 7.35 3.86
CA ARG A 90 0.57 6.36 2.76
C ARG A 90 -0.75 5.65 2.58
N TRP A 91 -0.98 5.09 1.39
CA TRP A 91 -2.08 4.18 1.16
C TRP A 91 -1.79 3.14 0.08
N LEU A 92 -2.50 2.02 0.20
CA LEU A 92 -2.51 0.91 -0.76
C LEU A 92 -3.94 0.64 -1.22
N TRP A 93 -4.08 0.24 -2.49
CA TRP A 93 -5.35 -0.19 -3.05
C TRP A 93 -5.80 -1.51 -2.44
N HIS A 94 -7.10 -1.66 -2.17
CA HIS A 94 -7.68 -2.95 -1.80
C HIS A 94 -8.18 -3.64 -3.06
N VAL A 95 -7.73 -4.86 -3.31
CA VAL A 95 -8.27 -5.71 -4.37
C VAL A 95 -9.34 -6.60 -3.78
N HIS A 96 -10.53 -6.59 -4.37
CA HIS A 96 -11.67 -7.32 -3.84
C HIS A 96 -11.34 -8.82 -3.74
N GLY A 97 -11.58 -9.40 -2.56
CA GLY A 97 -11.27 -10.81 -2.25
C GLY A 97 -9.78 -11.16 -2.09
N ARG A 98 -8.84 -10.23 -2.35
CA ARG A 98 -7.38 -10.47 -2.18
C ARG A 98 -6.72 -9.59 -1.12
N GLY A 99 -7.30 -8.44 -0.79
CA GLY A 99 -6.73 -7.52 0.19
C GLY A 99 -5.75 -6.51 -0.41
N PRO A 100 -4.78 -5.99 0.36
CA PRO A 100 -3.91 -4.89 -0.06
C PRO A 100 -3.01 -5.28 -1.25
N CYS A 101 -3.03 -4.48 -2.31
CA CYS A 101 -2.13 -4.61 -3.45
C CYS A 101 -0.80 -3.91 -3.16
N GLY A 102 0.32 -4.57 -3.46
CA GLY A 102 1.66 -3.97 -3.34
C GLY A 102 2.29 -4.07 -1.95
N LEU A 103 1.66 -4.76 -0.99
CA LEU A 103 2.38 -5.18 0.22
C LEU A 103 3.46 -6.19 -0.15
N VAL A 104 4.69 -5.86 0.23
CA VAL A 104 5.80 -6.81 0.21
C VAL A 104 5.72 -7.62 1.50
N PRO A 105 5.63 -8.96 1.43
CA PRO A 105 5.67 -9.78 2.64
C PRO A 105 6.93 -9.47 3.45
N PRO A 106 6.86 -9.46 4.79
CA PRO A 106 8.07 -9.35 5.59
C PRO A 106 9.04 -10.47 5.18
N PRO A 107 10.36 -10.21 5.18
CA PRO A 107 11.33 -11.27 4.94
C PRO A 107 11.08 -12.39 5.96
N VAL A 108 11.04 -13.63 5.48
CA VAL A 108 10.97 -14.80 6.35
C VAL A 108 12.22 -14.76 7.22
N LEU A 109 12.03 -14.52 8.51
CA LEU A 109 13.09 -14.72 9.48
C LEU A 109 13.34 -16.24 9.48
N GLU A 110 14.45 -16.68 8.91
CA GLU A 110 14.89 -18.07 9.10
C GLU A 110 15.17 -18.23 10.60
N THR A 111 14.27 -18.93 11.30
CA THR A 111 14.49 -19.35 12.67
C THR A 111 15.66 -20.33 12.67
N GLY A 112 16.82 -19.85 13.13
CA GLY A 112 17.97 -20.68 13.47
C GLY A 112 17.76 -21.45 14.76
#